data_AF-A0A7S2BLL0-F1
#
_entry.id   AF-A0A7S2BLL0-F1
#
_cell.length_a   1.000
_cell.length_b   1.000
_cell.length_c   1.000
_cell.angle_alpha   90.00
_cell.angle_beta   90.00
_cell.angle_gamma   90.00
#
_symmetry.space_group_name_H-M   'P 1'
#
loop_
_entity.id
_entity.type
_entity.pdbx_description
1 polymer ?
#
loop_
_entity_poly.entity_id
_entity_poly.type
_entity_poly.pdbx_seq_one_letter_code
_entity_poly.pdbx_strand_id
1 'polypeptide(L)'
;AQQLERAFLVLSLMQREEVKPNTATYTCLVDACGKAQQLERAFTLLQQMKAVGVRPNSFTYNALIDACAKGGQVDRAFDVLGQMNSDGIQPNTTTYTSLIDACGKAQQLERAFLVLSLMQREEVKPNTATYTCLVDACGKAQQ
;
A
#
# COMPACT_ATOMS: atom_id res chain seq x y z
N ALA A 1 10.62 -16.35 2.18
CA ALA A 1 9.56 -17.29 1.78
C ALA A 1 9.00 -18.09 2.96
N GLN A 2 9.81 -18.85 3.72
CA GLN A 2 9.33 -19.76 4.75
C GLN A 2 8.48 -19.11 5.87
N GLN A 3 8.85 -17.90 6.32
CA GLN A 3 8.06 -17.19 7.34
C GLN A 3 6.67 -16.75 6.83
N LEU A 4 6.57 -16.43 5.54
CA LEU A 4 5.29 -16.06 4.92
C LEU A 4 4.37 -17.27 4.85
N GLU A 5 4.86 -18.44 4.42
CA GLU A 5 4.05 -19.66 4.40
C GLU A 5 3.56 -20.06 5.80
N ARG A 6 4.40 -19.90 6.83
CA ARG A 6 3.97 -20.09 8.22
C ARG A 6 2.84 -19.14 8.61
N ALA A 7 2.88 -17.89 8.19
CA ALA A 7 1.82 -16.92 8.48
C ALA A 7 0.47 -17.33 7.84
N PHE A 8 0.49 -17.83 6.59
CA PHE A 8 -0.70 -18.38 5.94
C PHE A 8 -1.22 -19.65 6.62
N LEU A 9 -0.32 -20.55 7.06
CA LEU A 9 -0.72 -21.73 7.83
C LEU A 9 -1.43 -21.34 9.14
N VAL A 10 -0.95 -20.30 9.83
CA VAL A 10 -1.60 -19.77 11.04
C VAL A 10 -2.99 -19.21 10.73
N LEU A 11 -3.18 -18.52 9.60
CA LEU A 11 -4.52 -18.07 9.17
C LEU A 11 -5.47 -19.25 8.96
N SER A 12 -5.02 -20.29 8.25
CA SER A 12 -5.83 -21.49 8.01
C SER A 12 -6.15 -22.23 9.31
N LEU A 13 -5.21 -22.28 10.25
CA LEU A 13 -5.43 -22.82 11.60
C LEU A 13 -6.51 -22.02 12.34
N MET A 14 -6.42 -20.69 12.38
CA MET A 14 -7.45 -19.84 13.02
C MET A 14 -8.84 -20.14 12.46
N GLN A 15 -8.97 -20.25 11.13
CA GLN A 15 -10.24 -20.56 10.48
C GLN A 15 -10.76 -21.96 10.84
N ARG A 16 -9.87 -22.96 10.90
CA ARG A 16 -10.23 -24.34 11.24
C ARG A 16 -10.68 -24.49 12.69
N GLU A 17 -10.06 -23.74 13.60
CA GLU A 17 -10.43 -23.69 15.02
C GLU A 17 -11.59 -22.70 15.29
N GLU A 18 -12.31 -22.27 14.24
CA GLU A 18 -13.45 -21.34 14.30
C GLU A 18 -13.14 -19.94 14.89
N VAL A 19 -11.85 -19.59 14.98
CA VAL A 19 -11.37 -18.28 15.41
C VAL A 19 -11.41 -17.32 14.23
N LYS A 20 -12.35 -16.36 14.26
CA LYS A 20 -12.55 -15.40 13.17
C LYS A 20 -11.34 -14.45 13.02
N PRO A 21 -10.63 -14.46 11.88
CA PRO A 21 -9.60 -13.47 11.60
C PRO A 21 -10.21 -12.07 11.54
N ASN A 22 -9.49 -11.06 12.01
CA ASN A 22 -9.97 -9.68 12.04
C ASN A 22 -9.11 -8.77 11.15
N THR A 23 -9.42 -7.46 11.16
CA THR A 23 -8.70 -6.45 10.38
C THR A 23 -7.19 -6.48 10.64
N ALA A 24 -6.76 -6.68 11.88
CA ALA A 24 -5.35 -6.73 12.22
C ALA A 24 -4.67 -7.98 11.64
N THR A 25 -5.31 -9.16 11.73
CA THR A 25 -4.78 -10.41 11.15
C THR A 25 -4.52 -10.26 9.65
N TYR A 26 -5.51 -9.77 8.90
CA TYR A 26 -5.36 -9.57 7.45
C TYR A 26 -4.34 -8.47 7.12
N THR A 27 -4.33 -7.36 7.85
CA THR A 27 -3.36 -6.27 7.62
C THR A 27 -1.93 -6.75 7.81
N CYS A 28 -1.64 -7.53 8.85
CA CYS A 28 -0.32 -8.11 9.08
C CYS A 28 0.10 -9.05 7.93
N LEU A 29 -0.84 -9.86 7.41
CA LEU A 29 -0.55 -10.75 6.28
C LEU A 29 -0.31 -9.99 4.99
N VAL A 30 -1.10 -8.95 4.72
CA VAL A 30 -0.93 -8.07 3.56
C VAL A 30 0.43 -7.37 3.61
N ASP A 31 0.80 -6.79 4.76
CA ASP A 31 2.11 -6.18 4.97
C ASP A 31 3.26 -7.19 4.80
N ALA A 32 3.12 -8.41 5.34
CA ALA A 32 4.10 -9.47 5.16
C ALA A 32 4.25 -9.88 3.68
N CYS A 33 3.15 -10.00 2.93
CA CYS A 33 3.17 -10.24 1.49
C CYS A 33 3.85 -9.08 0.74
N GLY A 34 3.55 -7.83 1.10
CA GLY A 34 4.14 -6.65 0.51
C GLY A 34 5.66 -6.57 0.69
N LYS A 35 6.13 -6.84 1.91
CA LYS A 35 7.57 -6.94 2.24
C LYS A 35 8.26 -8.07 1.49
N ALA A 36 7.56 -9.18 1.25
CA ALA A 36 8.05 -10.30 0.45
C ALA A 36 7.90 -10.10 -1.07
N GLN A 37 7.42 -8.93 -1.52
CA GLN A 37 7.14 -8.61 -2.93
C GLN A 37 6.20 -9.62 -3.61
N GLN A 38 5.29 -10.25 -2.84
CA GLN A 38 4.26 -11.14 -3.35
C GLN A 38 2.94 -10.39 -3.50
N LEU A 39 2.94 -9.42 -4.42
CA LEU A 39 1.83 -8.50 -4.64
C LEU A 39 0.49 -9.22 -4.90
N GLU A 40 0.47 -10.22 -5.78
CA GLU A 40 -0.77 -10.95 -6.09
C GLU A 40 -1.40 -11.62 -4.86
N ARG A 41 -0.59 -12.13 -3.94
CA ARG A 41 -1.10 -12.69 -2.67
C ARG A 41 -1.64 -11.59 -1.76
N ALA A 42 -0.98 -10.43 -1.73
CA ALA A 42 -1.46 -9.28 -0.95
C ALA A 42 -2.83 -8.80 -1.45
N PHE A 43 -3.03 -8.72 -2.78
CA PHE A 43 -4.33 -8.39 -3.37
C PHE A 43 -5.38 -9.47 -3.12
N THR A 44 -5.00 -10.76 -3.22
CA THR A 44 -5.90 -11.88 -2.90
C THR A 44 -6.37 -11.79 -1.45
N LEU A 45 -5.49 -11.46 -0.51
CA LEU A 45 -5.84 -11.27 0.91
C LEU A 45 -6.81 -10.10 1.11
N LEU A 46 -6.63 -8.98 0.40
CA LEU A 46 -7.59 -7.87 0.45
C LEU A 46 -8.99 -8.30 -0.02
N GLN A 47 -9.06 -9.06 -1.12
CA GLN A 47 -10.35 -9.56 -1.63
C GLN A 47 -10.98 -10.56 -0.67
N GLN A 48 -10.20 -11.49 -0.11
CA GLN A 48 -10.67 -12.44 0.90
C GLN A 48 -11.20 -11.71 2.13
N MET A 49 -10.47 -10.72 2.64
CA MET A 49 -10.84 -9.88 3.77
C MET A 49 -12.22 -9.23 3.55
N LYS A 50 -12.43 -8.60 2.38
CA LYS A 50 -13.72 -8.02 2.01
C LYS A 50 -14.82 -9.08 1.90
N ALA A 51 -14.53 -10.23 1.27
CA ALA A 51 -15.50 -11.30 1.06
C ALA A 51 -16.01 -11.94 2.37
N VAL A 52 -15.17 -12.02 3.40
CA VAL A 52 -15.58 -12.50 4.74
C VAL A 52 -16.20 -11.40 5.61
N GLY A 53 -16.45 -10.21 5.04
CA GLY A 53 -17.07 -9.08 5.73
C GLY A 53 -16.14 -8.31 6.68
N VAL A 54 -14.83 -8.55 6.62
CA VAL A 54 -13.84 -7.81 7.40
C VAL A 54 -13.49 -6.53 6.64
N ARG A 55 -13.65 -5.37 7.28
CA ARG A 55 -13.38 -4.08 6.62
C ARG A 55 -11.89 -3.76 6.60
N PRO A 56 -11.29 -3.50 5.43
CA PRO A 56 -9.94 -2.93 5.32
C PRO A 56 -9.87 -1.58 6.03
N ASN A 57 -8.66 -1.19 6.44
CA ASN A 57 -8.39 0.13 6.99
C ASN A 57 -7.25 0.82 6.24
N SER A 58 -6.89 2.03 6.67
CA SER A 58 -5.80 2.80 6.06
C SER A 58 -4.46 2.07 6.07
N PHE A 59 -4.17 1.27 7.10
CA PHE A 59 -2.95 0.46 7.17
C PHE A 59 -2.94 -0.65 6.10
N THR A 60 -4.06 -1.34 5.89
CA THR A 60 -4.17 -2.37 4.84
C THR A 60 -3.87 -1.80 3.46
N TYR A 61 -4.47 -0.64 3.14
CA TYR A 61 -4.27 0.04 1.87
C TYR A 61 -2.87 0.61 1.71
N ASN A 62 -2.33 1.25 2.76
CA ASN A 62 -0.97 1.78 2.74
C ASN A 62 0.08 0.68 2.53
N ALA A 63 -0.12 -0.51 3.10
CA ALA A 63 0.76 -1.65 2.89
C ALA A 63 0.76 -2.11 1.42
N LEU A 64 -0.40 -2.12 0.75
CA LEU A 64 -0.50 -2.45 -0.67
C LEU A 64 0.13 -1.40 -1.56
N ILE A 65 -0.08 -0.11 -1.27
CA ILE A 65 0.51 1.00 -2.02
C ILE A 65 2.03 0.97 -1.88
N ASP A 66 2.57 0.81 -0.67
CA ASP A 66 3.99 0.68 -0.41
C ASP A 66 4.59 -0.56 -1.12
N ALA A 67 3.87 -1.68 -1.13
CA ALA A 67 4.30 -2.86 -1.87
C ALA A 67 4.35 -2.60 -3.39
N CYS A 68 3.34 -1.93 -3.95
CA CYS A 68 3.31 -1.57 -5.37
C CYS A 68 4.45 -0.60 -5.71
N ALA A 69 4.70 0.39 -4.83
CA ALA A 69 5.79 1.35 -4.95
C ALA A 69 7.17 0.66 -5.00
N LYS A 70 7.41 -0.27 -4.08
CA LYS A 70 8.64 -1.08 -4.04
C LYS A 70 8.80 -1.99 -5.24
N GLY A 71 7.70 -2.49 -5.79
CA GLY A 71 7.67 -3.30 -7.01
C GLY A 71 7.74 -2.51 -8.32
N GLY A 72 7.80 -1.17 -8.26
CA GLY A 72 7.77 -0.31 -9.45
C GLY A 72 6.43 -0.28 -10.19
N GLN A 73 5.36 -0.79 -9.58
CA GLN A 73 4.04 -0.92 -10.18
C GLN A 73 3.20 0.32 -9.88
N VAL A 74 3.61 1.45 -10.45
CA VAL A 74 3.01 2.77 -10.16
C VAL A 74 1.51 2.81 -10.43
N ASP A 75 1.06 2.30 -11.59
CA ASP A 75 -0.36 2.35 -11.97
C ASP A 75 -1.23 1.57 -10.99
N ARG A 76 -0.78 0.39 -10.56
CA ARG A 76 -1.49 -0.38 -9.51
C ARG A 76 -1.52 0.36 -8.17
N ALA A 77 -0.48 1.12 -7.83
CA ALA A 77 -0.50 1.92 -6.61
C ALA A 77 -1.62 2.99 -6.66
N PHE A 78 -1.83 3.61 -7.83
CA PHE A 78 -2.95 4.54 -8.05
C PHE A 78 -4.31 3.84 -8.06
N ASP A 79 -4.41 2.63 -8.63
CA ASP A 79 -5.64 1.84 -8.57
C ASP A 79 -6.02 1.53 -7.12
N VAL A 80 -5.03 1.19 -6.28
CA VAL A 80 -5.23 0.94 -4.85
C VAL A 80 -5.69 2.22 -4.13
N LEU A 81 -5.13 3.39 -4.46
CA LEU A 81 -5.63 4.69 -3.95
C LEU A 81 -7.09 4.92 -4.34
N GLY A 82 -7.47 4.62 -5.59
CA GLY A 82 -8.86 4.71 -6.06
C GLY A 82 -9.80 3.78 -5.29
N GLN A 83 -9.37 2.54 -5.02
CA GLN A 83 -10.13 1.59 -4.19
C GLN A 83 -10.26 2.07 -2.74
N MET A 84 -9.19 2.61 -2.16
CA MET A 84 -9.18 3.18 -0.81
C MET A 84 -10.23 4.30 -0.66
N ASN A 85 -10.28 5.21 -1.64
CA ASN A 85 -11.28 6.28 -1.70
C ASN A 85 -12.70 5.73 -1.90
N SER A 86 -12.87 4.75 -2.79
CA SER A 86 -14.18 4.13 -3.07
C SER A 86 -14.74 3.38 -1.86
N ASP A 87 -13.87 2.80 -1.04
CA ASP A 87 -14.22 2.18 0.24
C ASP A 87 -14.47 3.20 1.37
N GLY A 88 -14.33 4.51 1.08
CA GLY A 88 -14.56 5.60 2.03
C GLY A 88 -13.44 5.79 3.05
N ILE A 89 -12.24 5.30 2.77
CA ILE A 89 -11.07 5.41 3.66
C ILE A 89 -10.21 6.56 3.18
N GLN A 90 -9.95 7.53 4.05
CA GLN A 90 -9.19 8.72 3.69
C GLN A 90 -7.68 8.44 3.58
N PRO A 91 -7.05 8.79 2.45
CA PRO A 91 -5.60 8.80 2.29
C PRO A 91 -4.92 9.69 3.33
N ASN A 92 -3.71 9.33 3.74
CA ASN A 92 -2.92 10.10 4.70
C ASN A 92 -1.50 10.39 4.17
N THR A 93 -0.70 11.05 5.00
CA THR A 93 0.69 11.41 4.65
C THR A 93 1.51 10.21 4.18
N THR A 94 1.34 9.05 4.81
CA THR A 94 2.04 7.81 4.40
C THR A 94 1.58 7.37 3.02
N THR A 95 0.27 7.38 2.74
CA THR A 95 -0.30 7.03 1.42
C THR A 95 0.33 7.84 0.30
N TYR A 96 0.34 9.17 0.45
CA TYR A 96 0.87 10.08 -0.55
C TYR A 96 2.39 10.00 -0.69
N THR A 97 3.11 9.85 0.42
CA THR A 97 4.58 9.71 0.39
C THR A 97 4.99 8.42 -0.35
N SER A 98 4.30 7.30 -0.13
CA SER A 98 4.57 6.05 -0.85
C SER A 98 4.30 6.16 -2.36
N LEU A 99 3.25 6.90 -2.77
CA LEU A 99 2.97 7.14 -4.19
C LEU A 99 4.03 8.03 -4.86
N ILE A 100 4.50 9.07 -4.16
CA ILE A 100 5.58 9.94 -4.64
C ILE A 100 6.88 9.15 -4.80
N ASP A 101 7.23 8.32 -3.81
CA ASP A 101 8.38 7.42 -3.86
C ASP A 101 8.28 6.43 -5.05
N ALA A 102 7.09 5.86 -5.29
CA ALA A 102 6.82 5.01 -6.44
C ALA A 102 7.08 5.74 -7.77
N CYS A 103 6.51 6.94 -7.92
CA CYS A 103 6.66 7.75 -9.13
C CYS A 103 8.13 8.14 -9.36
N GLY A 104 8.85 8.51 -8.30
CA GLY A 104 10.26 8.85 -8.37
C GLY A 104 11.14 7.67 -8.81
N LYS A 105 10.90 6.48 -8.27
CA LYS A 105 11.58 5.24 -8.69
C LYS A 105 11.29 4.84 -10.13
N ALA A 106 10.11 5.15 -10.62
CA ALA A 106 9.72 4.93 -12.01
C ALA A 106 10.13 6.06 -12.97
N GLN A 107 10.89 7.07 -12.49
CA GLN A 107 11.26 8.27 -13.26
C GLN A 107 10.07 9.08 -13.81
N GLN A 108 8.90 8.94 -13.19
CA GLN A 108 7.67 9.66 -13.56
C GLN A 108 7.55 10.93 -12.73
N LEU A 109 8.49 11.86 -12.91
CA LEU A 109 8.62 13.06 -12.09
C LEU A 109 7.35 13.93 -12.10
N GLU A 110 6.74 14.11 -13.27
CA GLU A 110 5.49 14.88 -13.41
C GLU A 110 4.36 14.30 -12.55
N ARG A 111 4.23 12.97 -12.52
CA ARG A 111 3.23 12.30 -11.67
C ARG A 111 3.55 12.48 -10.20
N ALA A 112 4.82 12.45 -9.79
CA ALA A 112 5.22 12.69 -8.42
C ALA A 112 4.79 14.09 -7.93
N PHE A 113 4.98 15.13 -8.76
CA PHE A 113 4.50 16.49 -8.45
C PHE A 113 2.97 16.58 -8.45
N LEU A 114 2.28 15.88 -9.35
CA LEU A 114 0.82 15.78 -9.34
C LEU A 114 0.30 15.19 -8.02
N VAL A 115 0.96 14.16 -7.50
CA VAL A 115 0.61 13.56 -6.19
C VAL A 115 0.83 14.56 -5.06
N LEU A 116 1.92 15.35 -5.08
CA LEU A 116 2.13 16.41 -4.09
C LEU A 116 1.00 17.47 -4.13
N SER A 117 0.60 17.91 -5.33
CA SER A 117 -0.51 18.85 -5.49
C SER A 117 -1.84 18.26 -4.99
N LEU A 118 -2.10 16.98 -5.27
CA LEU A 118 -3.28 16.28 -4.77
C LEU A 118 -3.29 16.22 -3.24
N MET A 119 -2.15 15.85 -2.63
CA MET A 119 -1.95 15.80 -1.19
C MET A 119 -2.25 17.16 -0.52
N GLN A 120 -1.78 18.26 -1.10
CA GLN A 120 -2.05 19.61 -0.61
C GLN A 120 -3.52 20.00 -0.76
N ARG A 121 -4.17 19.64 -1.89
CA ARG A 121 -5.58 19.91 -2.14
C ARG A 121 -6.51 19.18 -1.17
N GLU A 122 -6.12 17.99 -0.73
CA GLU A 122 -6.83 17.22 0.29
C GLU A 122 -6.44 17.61 1.72
N GLU A 123 -5.73 18.74 1.89
CA GLU A 123 -5.29 19.27 3.18
C GLU A 123 -4.39 18.33 4.00
N VAL A 124 -3.79 17.33 3.34
CA VAL A 124 -2.83 16.42 3.97
C VAL A 124 -1.46 17.08 3.95
N LYS A 125 -0.86 17.31 5.12
CA LYS A 125 0.41 18.03 5.22
C LYS A 125 1.59 17.16 4.73
N PRO A 126 2.36 17.62 3.73
CA PRO A 126 3.64 17.01 3.38
C PRO A 126 4.59 17.02 4.57
N ASN A 127 5.40 15.97 4.71
CA ASN A 127 6.42 15.90 5.76
C ASN A 127 7.83 15.82 5.15
N THR A 128 8.84 15.72 6.01
CA THR A 128 10.24 15.60 5.58
C THR A 128 10.45 14.45 4.60
N ALA A 129 9.83 13.29 4.83
CA ALA A 129 9.96 12.14 3.92
C ALA A 129 9.37 12.45 2.53
N THR A 130 8.21 13.14 2.47
CA THR A 130 7.60 13.56 1.20
C THR A 130 8.56 14.40 0.35
N TYR A 131 9.20 15.41 0.95
CA TYR A 131 10.16 16.26 0.24
C TYR A 131 11.46 15.54 -0.11
N THR A 132 11.97 14.67 0.76
CA THR A 132 13.14 13.84 0.47
C THR A 132 12.90 12.95 -0.76
N CYS A 133 11.72 12.32 -0.86
CA CYS A 133 11.36 11.49 -2.02
C CYS A 133 11.31 12.32 -3.32
N LEU A 134 10.82 13.57 -3.28
CA LEU A 134 10.80 14.45 -4.45
C LEU A 134 12.20 14.89 -4.89
N VAL A 135 13.08 15.22 -3.94
CA VAL A 135 14.47 15.58 -4.25
C VAL A 135 15.20 14.39 -4.88
N ASP A 136 15.02 13.19 -4.32
CA ASP A 136 15.57 11.95 -4.89
C ASP A 136 15.02 11.68 -6.30
N ALA A 137 13.72 11.87 -6.53
CA ALA A 137 13.10 11.77 -7.84
C ALA A 137 13.69 12.76 -8.86
N CYS A 138 13.91 14.02 -8.47
CA CYS A 138 14.54 15.04 -9.33
C CYS A 138 15.97 14.67 -9.71
N GLY A 139 16.76 14.15 -8.75
CA GLY A 139 18.13 13.72 -9.02
C GLY A 139 18.21 12.55 -10.01
N LYS A 140 17.22 11.64 -9.97
CA LYS A 140 17.11 10.50 -10.88
C LYS A 140 16.62 10.86 -12.29
N ALA A 141 15.96 12.00 -12.46
CA ALA A 141 15.44 12.45 -13.76
C ALA A 141 16.51 13.17 -14.63
N GLN A 142 17.70 13.43 -14.07
CA GLN A 142 18.80 14.12 -14.76
C GLN A 142 19.86 13.17 -15.37
N GLN A 143 19.67 11.85 -15.26
CA GLN A 143 20.53 10.80 -15.84
C GLN A 143 19.81 10.10 -16.99
#